data_AF-X0U1K2-F1
#
_entry.id   AF-X0U1K2-F1
#
_cell.length_a   1.000
_cell.length_b   1.000
_cell.length_c   1.000
_cell.angle_alpha   90.00
_cell.angle_beta   90.00
_cell.angle_gamma   90.00
#
_symmetry.space_group_name_H-M   'P 1'
#
loop_
_entity.id
_entity.type
_entity.pdbx_description
1 polymer ?
#
loop_
_entity_poly.entity_id
_entity_poly.type
_entity_poly.pdbx_seq_one_letter_code
_entity_poly.pdbx_strand_id
1 'polypeptide(L)'
;MAIFAIQYVPSREATLDDARSRLRAACERLPISLVLLSTSLPAVAHACREEADCAGARLLRWHAPLTGGSAPKPWRPRPEWRPVGPTGNPVPLAGTSAGRPIACPNRPAVREIVLDRVRAMLQRGVYHGVFLDYIRYPSPASNPTSLLACFCDDCHRAASAEGFDLEAARRRVGRLAARPDLASALVRV
;
A
#
# COMPACT_ATOMS: atom_id res chain seq x y z
N MET A 1 8.14 -5.60 -26.43
CA MET A 1 6.81 -4.95 -26.45
C MET A 1 6.74 -4.01 -25.25
N ALA A 2 6.45 -2.73 -25.43
CA ALA A 2 6.36 -1.78 -24.32
C ALA A 2 5.05 -2.00 -23.55
N ILE A 3 5.13 -2.02 -22.21
CA ILE A 3 3.94 -2.08 -21.35
C ILE A 3 3.44 -0.66 -21.15
N PHE A 4 2.22 -0.37 -21.58
CA PHE A 4 1.52 0.86 -21.24
C PHE A 4 0.44 0.55 -20.22
N ALA A 5 0.52 1.20 -19.05
CA ALA A 5 -0.37 0.97 -17.93
C ALA A 5 -1.11 2.25 -17.55
N ILE A 6 -2.39 2.13 -17.20
CA ILE A 6 -3.18 3.22 -16.62
C ILE A 6 -3.72 2.84 -15.26
N GLN A 7 -3.96 3.84 -14.42
CA GLN A 7 -4.76 3.67 -13.21
C GLN A 7 -6.15 4.25 -13.43
N TYR A 8 -7.17 3.39 -13.37
CA TYR A 8 -8.56 3.81 -13.45
C TYR A 8 -9.13 4.02 -12.04
N VAL A 9 -9.46 5.27 -11.75
CA VAL A 9 -10.07 5.71 -10.48
C VAL A 9 -11.47 6.22 -10.79
N PRO A 10 -12.51 5.37 -10.72
CA PRO A 10 -13.87 5.83 -10.95
C PRO A 10 -14.27 6.83 -9.87
N SER A 11 -15.06 7.84 -10.24
CA SER A 11 -15.72 8.70 -9.27
C SER A 11 -16.69 7.88 -8.41
N ARG A 12 -17.08 8.41 -7.24
CA ARG A 12 -18.05 7.75 -6.37
C ARG A 12 -19.43 7.59 -7.03
N GLU A 13 -19.72 8.44 -8.00
CA GLU A 13 -20.99 8.52 -8.73
C GLU A 13 -20.91 7.85 -10.11
N ALA A 14 -19.78 7.25 -10.47
CA ALA A 14 -19.61 6.64 -11.78
C ALA A 14 -20.61 5.49 -11.96
N THR A 15 -21.40 5.58 -13.04
CA THR A 15 -22.27 4.49 -13.47
C THR A 15 -21.45 3.38 -14.14
N LEU A 16 -22.08 2.24 -14.42
CA LEU A 16 -21.44 1.17 -15.20
C LEU A 16 -21.11 1.64 -16.62
N ASP A 17 -22.01 2.41 -17.22
CA ASP A 17 -21.83 2.94 -18.58
C ASP A 17 -20.70 3.97 -18.63
N ASP A 18 -20.57 4.81 -17.59
CA ASP A 18 -19.43 5.73 -17.47
C ASP A 18 -18.11 4.98 -17.40
N ALA A 19 -18.06 3.88 -16.63
CA ALA A 19 -16.86 3.07 -16.50
C ALA A 19 -16.47 2.42 -17.83
N ARG A 20 -17.45 1.86 -18.56
CA ARG A 20 -17.23 1.26 -19.87
C ARG A 20 -16.76 2.28 -20.89
N SER A 21 -17.54 3.34 -21.07
CA SER A 21 -17.29 4.37 -22.08
C SER A 21 -15.91 5.01 -21.90
N ARG A 22 -15.53 5.36 -20.66
CA ARG A 22 -14.22 5.97 -20.38
C ARG A 22 -13.06 5.02 -20.63
N LEU A 23 -13.17 3.76 -20.20
CA LEU A 23 -12.09 2.79 -20.39
C LEU A 23 -11.91 2.45 -21.86
N ARG A 24 -13.01 2.22 -22.59
CA ARG A 24 -12.99 2.00 -24.04
C ARG A 24 -12.32 3.16 -24.78
N ALA A 25 -12.78 4.38 -24.52
CA ALA A 25 -12.23 5.58 -25.15
C ALA A 25 -10.75 5.83 -24.80
N ALA A 26 -10.24 5.26 -23.69
CA ALA A 26 -8.82 5.29 -23.36
C ALA A 26 -8.04 4.25 -24.17
N CYS A 27 -8.55 3.01 -24.26
CA CYS A 27 -7.93 1.92 -25.02
C CYS A 27 -7.93 2.16 -26.54
N GLU A 28 -8.90 2.92 -27.06
CA GLU A 28 -8.92 3.33 -28.48
C GLU A 28 -7.85 4.39 -28.80
N ARG A 29 -7.39 5.16 -27.81
CA ARG A 29 -6.43 6.26 -27.99
C ARG A 29 -4.99 5.88 -27.67
N LEU A 30 -4.80 4.92 -26.77
CA LEU A 30 -3.50 4.57 -26.21
C LEU A 30 -3.36 3.04 -26.23
N PRO A 31 -2.15 2.51 -26.45
CA PRO A 31 -1.90 1.07 -26.52
C PRO A 31 -1.86 0.43 -25.11
N ILE A 32 -2.95 0.59 -24.35
CA ILE A 32 -3.04 0.15 -22.95
C ILE A 32 -3.01 -1.38 -22.90
N SER A 33 -1.99 -1.90 -22.22
CA SER A 33 -1.82 -3.34 -21.96
C SER A 33 -2.18 -3.73 -20.52
N LEU A 34 -2.30 -2.74 -19.62
CA LEU A 34 -2.54 -2.96 -18.19
C LEU A 34 -3.46 -1.88 -17.62
N VAL A 35 -4.49 -2.30 -16.88
CA VAL A 35 -5.42 -1.41 -16.19
C VAL A 35 -5.37 -1.70 -14.69
N LEU A 36 -4.96 -0.71 -13.89
CA LEU A 36 -4.98 -0.78 -12.43
C LEU A 36 -6.29 -0.19 -11.90
N LEU A 37 -7.17 -1.03 -11.36
CA LEU A 37 -8.45 -0.59 -10.84
C LEU A 37 -8.38 -0.23 -9.34
N SER A 38 -8.76 1.00 -8.99
CA SER A 38 -8.72 1.50 -7.61
C SER A 38 -10.01 1.30 -6.80
N THR A 39 -11.13 0.97 -7.44
CA THR A 39 -12.41 0.68 -6.78
C THR A 39 -12.58 -0.79 -6.40
N SER A 40 -13.49 -1.07 -5.47
CA SER A 40 -13.94 -2.41 -5.12
C SER A 40 -15.42 -2.68 -5.42
N LEU A 41 -16.10 -1.78 -6.11
CA LEU A 41 -17.49 -1.99 -6.52
C LEU A 41 -17.54 -3.16 -7.52
N PRO A 42 -18.19 -4.30 -7.18
CA PRO A 42 -18.11 -5.49 -8.02
C PRO A 42 -18.61 -5.25 -9.44
N ALA A 43 -19.75 -4.58 -9.61
CA ALA A 43 -20.33 -4.32 -10.91
C ALA A 43 -19.41 -3.46 -11.80
N VAL A 44 -18.78 -2.42 -11.24
CA VAL A 44 -17.78 -1.60 -11.96
C VAL A 44 -16.55 -2.44 -12.33
N ALA A 45 -16.10 -3.33 -11.43
CA ALA A 45 -14.96 -4.19 -11.71
C ALA A 45 -15.24 -5.18 -12.85
N HIS A 46 -16.45 -5.75 -12.93
CA HIS A 46 -16.87 -6.57 -14.06
C HIS A 46 -16.94 -5.78 -15.36
N ALA A 47 -17.55 -4.59 -15.34
CA ALA A 47 -17.59 -3.72 -16.52
C ALA A 47 -16.19 -3.34 -17.03
N CYS A 48 -15.27 -2.98 -16.13
CA CYS A 48 -13.88 -2.72 -16.50
C CYS A 48 -13.14 -3.96 -17.00
N ARG A 49 -13.49 -5.16 -16.50
CA ARG A 49 -12.89 -6.42 -16.94
C ARG A 49 -13.27 -6.72 -18.38
N GLU A 50 -14.55 -6.59 -18.72
CA GLU A 50 -15.03 -6.83 -20.09
C GLU A 50 -14.37 -5.88 -21.09
N GLU A 51 -14.30 -4.58 -20.79
CA GLU A 51 -13.63 -3.62 -21.70
C GLU A 51 -12.12 -3.86 -21.79
N ALA A 52 -11.46 -4.27 -20.70
CA ALA A 52 -10.05 -4.64 -20.73
C ALA A 52 -9.83 -5.87 -21.63
N ASP A 53 -10.67 -6.90 -21.50
CA ASP A 53 -10.59 -8.12 -22.33
C ASP A 53 -10.81 -7.81 -23.81
N CYS A 54 -11.80 -6.97 -24.15
CA CYS A 54 -12.03 -6.51 -25.53
C CYS A 54 -10.82 -5.77 -26.12
N ALA A 55 -10.08 -5.02 -25.29
CA ALA A 55 -8.88 -4.30 -25.69
C ALA A 55 -7.61 -5.17 -25.66
N GLY A 56 -7.69 -6.45 -25.27
CA GLY A 56 -6.51 -7.29 -25.04
C GLY A 56 -5.63 -6.85 -23.86
N ALA A 57 -6.19 -6.05 -22.95
CA ALA A 57 -5.51 -5.50 -21.77
C ALA A 57 -5.76 -6.37 -20.53
N ARG A 58 -4.79 -6.39 -19.60
CA ARG A 58 -4.96 -7.06 -18.31
C ARG A 58 -5.50 -6.10 -17.26
N LEU A 59 -6.64 -6.45 -16.67
CA LEU A 59 -7.15 -5.79 -15.46
C LEU A 59 -6.46 -6.33 -14.19
N LEU A 60 -5.75 -5.47 -13.44
CA LEU A 60 -5.24 -5.75 -12.09
C LEU A 60 -5.99 -4.92 -11.05
N ARG A 61 -6.10 -5.47 -9.84
CA ARG A 61 -6.61 -4.73 -8.68
C ARG A 61 -5.48 -3.98 -7.97
N TRP A 62 -5.54 -2.65 -7.93
CA TRP A 62 -4.67 -1.85 -7.07
C TRP A 62 -5.08 -2.05 -5.61
N HIS A 63 -4.18 -2.50 -4.74
CA HIS A 63 -4.49 -2.86 -3.37
C HIS A 63 -3.44 -2.33 -2.40
N ALA A 64 -3.89 -1.54 -1.41
CA ALA A 64 -3.06 -1.07 -0.32
C ALA A 64 -3.38 -1.87 0.97
N PRO A 65 -2.75 -3.05 1.18
CA PRO A 65 -3.17 -3.98 2.22
C PRO A 65 -3.00 -3.42 3.62
N LEU A 66 -1.92 -2.67 3.89
CA LEU A 66 -1.56 -2.21 5.23
C LEU A 66 -2.34 -0.97 5.70
N THR A 67 -3.12 -0.32 4.83
CA THR A 67 -3.84 0.93 5.14
C THR A 67 -5.34 0.73 5.40
N GLY A 68 -5.79 -0.51 5.60
CA GLY A 68 -7.20 -0.85 5.71
C GLY A 68 -7.90 -1.15 4.37
N GLY A 69 -7.25 -0.78 3.27
CA GLY A 69 -7.70 -0.98 1.90
C GLY A 69 -9.02 -0.27 1.55
N SER A 70 -9.37 -0.30 0.26
CA SER A 70 -10.66 0.16 -0.27
C SER A 70 -11.59 -1.00 -0.65
N ALA A 71 -11.36 -2.21 -0.12
CA ALA A 71 -12.16 -3.41 -0.45
C ALA A 71 -13.54 -3.39 0.25
N PRO A 72 -14.54 -4.18 -0.21
CA PRO A 72 -15.96 -3.95 0.09
C PRO A 72 -16.30 -3.98 1.58
N LYS A 73 -15.47 -4.63 2.40
CA LYS A 73 -15.43 -4.46 3.84
C LYS A 73 -14.09 -3.84 4.21
N PRO A 74 -13.96 -2.50 4.34
CA PRO A 74 -12.71 -1.90 4.77
C PRO A 74 -12.38 -2.44 6.16
N TRP A 75 -11.10 -2.72 6.40
CA TRP A 75 -10.64 -3.02 7.75
C TRP A 75 -9.95 -1.78 8.30
N ARG A 76 -9.95 -1.62 9.63
CA ARG A 76 -9.23 -0.52 10.27
C ARG A 76 -8.13 -1.12 11.12
N PRO A 77 -6.86 -0.76 10.88
CA PRO A 77 -5.79 -1.10 11.81
C PRO A 77 -6.17 -0.68 13.22
N ARG A 78 -6.07 -1.63 14.16
CA ARG A 78 -6.24 -1.31 15.57
C ARG A 78 -5.11 -0.37 16.02
N PRO A 79 -5.33 0.55 16.97
CA PRO A 79 -4.29 1.48 17.41
C PRO A 79 -2.98 0.79 17.80
N GLU A 80 -3.06 -0.37 18.47
CA GLU A 80 -1.92 -1.17 18.91
C GLU A 80 -1.21 -1.93 17.77
N TRP A 81 -1.71 -1.85 16.53
CA TRP A 81 -1.07 -2.44 15.35
C TRP A 81 -0.25 -1.42 14.57
N ARG A 82 -0.27 -0.15 14.98
CA ARG A 82 0.48 0.90 14.29
C ARG A 82 1.98 0.69 14.50
N PRO A 83 2.80 1.03 13.50
CA PRO A 83 4.24 1.16 13.71
C PRO A 83 4.54 2.08 14.89
N VAL A 84 5.54 1.74 15.69
CA VAL A 84 6.03 2.57 16.79
C VAL A 84 7.44 3.05 16.45
N GLY A 85 7.67 4.36 16.62
CA GLY A 85 8.97 4.97 16.37
C GLY A 85 9.97 4.65 17.48
N PRO A 86 11.20 5.18 17.38
CA PRO A 86 12.28 4.90 18.34
C PRO A 86 12.00 5.45 19.76
N THR A 87 11.04 6.36 19.91
CA THR A 87 10.60 6.85 21.23
C THR A 87 9.54 5.96 21.87
N GLY A 88 9.10 4.90 21.19
CA GLY A 88 7.99 4.04 21.62
C GLY A 88 6.60 4.59 21.25
N ASN A 89 6.53 5.83 20.74
CA ASN A 89 5.26 6.44 20.34
C ASN A 89 4.80 5.92 18.97
N PRO A 90 3.48 5.78 18.74
CA PRO A 90 2.95 5.46 17.42
C PRO A 90 3.42 6.45 16.35
N VAL A 91 3.87 5.92 15.21
CA VAL A 91 4.27 6.70 14.06
C VAL A 91 3.09 7.59 13.60
N PRO A 92 3.29 8.91 13.42
CA PRO A 92 2.24 9.82 12.95
C PRO A 92 1.63 9.40 11.61
N LEU A 93 0.36 9.73 11.42
CA LEU A 93 -0.36 9.46 10.16
C LEU A 93 0.08 10.38 9.01
N ALA A 94 0.71 11.50 9.36
CA ALA A 94 1.29 12.47 8.45
C ALA A 94 2.48 11.85 7.71
N GLY A 95 2.28 11.49 6.44
CA GLY A 95 3.23 10.72 5.63
C GLY A 95 2.59 9.58 4.85
N THR A 96 1.34 9.24 5.16
CA THR A 96 0.50 8.42 4.28
C THR A 96 -0.28 9.34 3.35
N SER A 97 -0.29 9.03 2.05
CA SER A 97 -0.96 9.81 0.99
C SER A 97 -2.47 10.04 1.19
N ALA A 98 -3.07 9.47 2.23
CA ALA A 98 -4.48 9.61 2.55
C ALA A 98 -4.77 9.83 4.06
N GLY A 99 -3.76 10.13 4.88
CA GLY A 99 -3.94 10.28 6.34
C GLY A 99 -4.45 9.01 7.04
N ARG A 100 -4.25 7.84 6.45
CA ARG A 100 -4.76 6.56 6.97
C ARG A 100 -3.72 5.89 7.86
N PRO A 101 -4.12 5.25 8.96
CA PRO A 101 -3.21 4.40 9.72
C PRO A 101 -2.65 3.28 8.84
N ILE A 102 -1.33 3.10 8.90
CA ILE A 102 -0.64 1.92 8.40
C ILE A 102 -0.48 0.95 9.57
N ALA A 103 -0.72 -0.33 9.32
CA ALA A 103 -0.42 -1.40 10.25
C ALA A 103 1.02 -1.91 10.10
N CYS A 104 1.62 -2.37 11.19
CA CYS A 104 2.93 -3.01 11.18
C CYS A 104 2.88 -4.33 10.39
N PRO A 105 3.67 -4.50 9.32
CA PRO A 105 3.66 -5.71 8.49
C PRO A 105 4.23 -6.94 9.22
N ASN A 106 5.01 -6.76 10.28
CA ASN A 106 5.57 -7.87 11.07
C ASN A 106 4.57 -8.46 12.07
N ARG A 107 3.46 -7.79 12.35
CA ARG A 107 2.46 -8.29 13.29
C ARG A 107 1.70 -9.49 12.69
N PRO A 108 1.70 -10.68 13.33
CA PRO A 108 1.08 -11.88 12.77
C PRO A 108 -0.39 -11.69 12.36
N ALA A 109 -1.21 -11.11 13.24
CA ALA A 109 -2.62 -10.84 12.96
C ALA A 109 -2.84 -9.91 11.74
N VAL A 110 -1.92 -8.96 11.50
CA VAL A 110 -1.99 -8.10 10.31
C VAL A 110 -1.69 -8.91 9.06
N ARG A 111 -0.67 -9.78 9.10
CA ARG A 111 -0.31 -10.65 7.98
C ARG A 111 -1.45 -11.59 7.61
N GLU A 112 -2.08 -12.23 8.61
CA GLU A 112 -3.24 -13.11 8.41
C GLU A 112 -4.39 -12.37 7.71
N ILE A 113 -4.82 -11.22 8.26
CA ILE A 113 -5.89 -10.41 7.67
C ILE A 113 -5.55 -9.99 6.24
N VAL A 114 -4.31 -9.56 5.98
CA VAL A 114 -3.89 -9.13 4.65
C VAL A 114 -3.93 -10.30 3.67
N LEU A 115 -3.37 -11.46 4.05
CA LEU A 115 -3.33 -12.65 3.20
C LEU A 115 -4.74 -13.17 2.90
N ASP A 116 -5.61 -13.22 3.91
CA ASP A 116 -7.00 -13.66 3.72
C ASP A 116 -7.76 -12.75 2.78
N ARG A 117 -7.52 -11.44 2.85
CA ARG A 117 -8.15 -10.47 1.95
C ARG A 117 -7.63 -10.57 0.53
N VAL A 118 -6.31 -10.74 0.35
CA VAL A 118 -5.73 -10.97 -0.98
C VAL A 118 -6.27 -12.27 -1.57
N ARG A 119 -6.37 -13.34 -0.77
CA ARG A 119 -6.95 -14.62 -1.18
C ARG A 119 -8.42 -14.47 -1.61
N ALA A 120 -9.25 -13.86 -0.77
CA ALA A 120 -10.67 -13.63 -1.06
C ALA A 120 -10.89 -12.75 -2.29
N MET A 121 -9.97 -11.82 -2.58
CA MET A 121 -10.00 -10.97 -3.77
C MET A 121 -9.65 -11.75 -5.04
N LEU A 122 -8.61 -12.60 -4.97
CA LEU A 122 -8.19 -13.44 -6.09
C LEU A 122 -9.24 -14.52 -6.42
N GLN A 123 -9.87 -15.11 -5.41
CA GLN A 123 -10.90 -16.15 -5.58
C GLN A 123 -12.15 -15.68 -6.34
N ARG A 124 -12.38 -14.37 -6.46
CA ARG A 124 -13.52 -13.82 -7.23
C ARG A 124 -13.34 -13.94 -8.75
N GLY A 125 -12.13 -14.20 -9.24
CA GLY A 125 -11.87 -14.38 -10.68
C GLY A 125 -12.00 -13.14 -11.57
N VAL A 126 -12.39 -11.99 -11.00
CA VAL A 126 -12.59 -10.74 -11.77
C VAL A 126 -11.27 -10.17 -12.30
N TYR A 127 -10.19 -10.29 -11.53
CA TYR A 127 -8.90 -9.67 -11.84
C TYR A 127 -7.90 -10.69 -12.38
N HIS A 128 -7.05 -10.26 -13.31
CA HIS A 128 -5.90 -11.04 -13.80
C HIS A 128 -4.71 -11.05 -12.82
N GLY A 129 -4.82 -10.31 -11.72
CA GLY A 129 -3.80 -10.19 -10.70
C GLY A 129 -4.02 -8.98 -9.79
N VAL A 130 -3.04 -8.72 -8.95
CA VAL A 130 -3.07 -7.67 -7.92
C VAL A 130 -1.81 -6.83 -8.02
N PHE A 131 -1.99 -5.51 -8.00
CA PHE A 131 -0.89 -4.56 -7.82
C PHE A 131 -0.87 -4.14 -6.35
N LEU A 132 0.21 -4.46 -5.65
CA LEU A 132 0.36 -4.16 -4.23
C LEU A 132 1.04 -2.81 -4.04
N ASP A 133 0.36 -1.91 -3.32
CA ASP A 133 0.88 -0.59 -2.93
C ASP A 133 0.92 -0.48 -1.39
N TYR A 134 1.69 0.43 -0.82
CA TYR A 134 1.83 0.59 0.64
C TYR A 134 2.14 -0.74 1.38
N ILE A 135 2.94 -1.62 0.76
CA ILE A 135 3.47 -2.85 1.37
C ILE A 135 4.77 -2.62 2.15
N ARG A 136 4.91 -1.43 2.72
CA ARG A 136 6.12 -0.96 3.40
C ARG A 136 5.77 -0.07 4.57
N TYR A 137 6.73 0.16 5.45
CA TYR A 137 6.66 1.23 6.44
C TYR A 137 6.54 2.61 5.76
N PRO A 138 5.99 3.61 6.46
CA PRO A 138 5.99 4.99 5.98
C PRO A 138 7.38 5.42 5.50
N SER A 139 7.42 6.24 4.45
CA SER A 139 8.69 6.76 3.94
C SER A 139 9.39 7.59 5.02
N PRO A 140 10.70 7.38 5.27
CA PRO A 140 11.42 8.20 6.24
C PRO A 140 11.65 9.64 5.78
N ALA A 141 11.39 9.96 4.51
CA ALA A 141 11.73 11.26 3.90
C ALA A 141 11.13 12.48 4.63
N SER A 142 9.91 12.36 5.18
CA SER A 142 9.28 13.49 5.88
C SER A 142 9.78 13.67 7.31
N ASN A 143 10.30 12.62 7.95
CA ASN A 143 10.81 12.66 9.31
C ASN A 143 11.70 11.42 9.58
N PRO A 144 12.98 11.44 9.17
CA PRO A 144 13.83 10.25 9.25
C PRO A 144 14.06 9.81 10.70
N THR A 145 14.05 10.73 11.66
CA THR A 145 14.29 10.40 13.07
C THR A 145 13.13 9.65 13.73
N SER A 146 11.92 9.68 13.15
CA SER A 146 10.76 8.95 13.67
C SER A 146 10.21 7.86 12.75
N LEU A 147 10.55 7.88 11.46
CA LEU A 147 9.94 7.04 10.42
C LEU A 147 10.89 5.99 9.81
N LEU A 148 12.12 5.87 10.31
CA LEU A 148 13.12 4.92 9.75
C LEU A 148 12.74 3.45 9.92
N ALA A 149 12.07 3.09 11.03
CA ALA A 149 11.72 1.71 11.34
C ALA A 149 10.55 1.65 12.35
N CYS A 150 10.08 0.43 12.61
CA CYS A 150 9.15 0.14 13.69
C CYS A 150 9.86 -0.64 14.80
N PHE A 151 9.65 -0.25 16.06
CA PHE A 151 10.29 -0.81 17.25
C PHE A 151 9.30 -1.53 18.17
N CYS A 152 8.25 -2.16 17.62
CA CYS A 152 7.34 -2.99 18.42
C CYS A 152 7.94 -4.38 18.65
N ASP A 153 7.42 -5.12 19.62
CA ASP A 153 7.91 -6.46 19.95
C ASP A 153 7.94 -7.40 18.75
N ASP A 154 6.94 -7.32 17.87
CA ASP A 154 6.88 -8.11 16.63
C ASP A 154 8.07 -7.80 15.71
N CYS A 155 8.46 -6.52 15.60
CA CYS A 155 9.64 -6.11 14.83
C CYS A 155 10.95 -6.49 15.51
N HIS A 156 11.04 -6.43 16.85
CA HIS A 156 12.21 -6.92 17.57
C HIS A 156 12.43 -8.40 17.32
N ARG A 157 11.36 -9.20 17.37
CA ARG A 157 11.44 -10.64 17.06
C ARG A 157 11.81 -10.88 15.61
N ALA A 158 11.19 -10.19 14.66
CA ALA A 158 11.49 -10.33 13.23
C ALA A 158 12.94 -9.94 12.91
N ALA A 159 13.44 -8.84 13.48
CA ALA A 159 14.82 -8.40 13.28
C ALA A 159 15.83 -9.38 13.89
N SER A 160 15.57 -9.87 15.11
CA SER A 160 16.43 -10.83 15.80
C SER A 160 16.53 -12.16 15.04
N ALA A 161 15.42 -12.63 14.47
CA ALA A 161 15.40 -13.85 13.64
C ALA A 161 16.30 -13.74 12.40
N GLU A 162 16.55 -12.53 11.90
CA GLU A 162 17.41 -12.23 10.76
C GLU A 162 18.82 -11.77 11.19
N GLY A 163 19.15 -11.84 12.49
CA GLY A 163 20.46 -11.45 13.02
C GLY A 163 20.68 -9.94 13.20
N PHE A 164 19.62 -9.14 13.20
CA PHE A 164 19.70 -7.69 13.41
C PHE A 164 19.41 -7.28 14.86
N ASP A 165 20.30 -6.44 15.43
CA ASP A 165 20.06 -5.75 16.71
C ASP A 165 19.26 -4.46 16.48
N LEU A 166 17.93 -4.59 16.58
CA LEU A 166 17.02 -3.46 16.41
C LEU A 166 17.16 -2.42 17.55
N GLU A 167 17.62 -2.81 18.74
CA GLU A 167 17.90 -1.87 19.82
C GLU A 167 19.17 -1.04 19.54
N ALA A 168 20.21 -1.64 18.97
CA ALA A 168 21.35 -0.87 18.46
C ALA A 168 20.94 0.13 17.38
N ALA A 169 20.06 -0.28 16.45
CA ALA A 169 19.50 0.63 15.45
C ALA A 169 18.72 1.77 16.12
N ARG A 170 17.86 1.47 17.10
CA ARG A 170 17.10 2.45 17.89
C ARG A 170 18.01 3.50 18.54
N ARG A 171 19.08 3.06 19.21
CA ARG A 171 20.08 3.95 19.82
C ARG A 171 20.78 4.83 18.79
N ARG A 172 21.11 4.28 17.61
CA ARG A 172 21.73 5.06 16.51
C ARG A 172 20.79 6.12 15.97
N VAL A 173 19.52 5.79 15.75
CA VAL A 173 18.50 6.77 15.32
C VAL A 173 18.31 7.86 16.38
N GLY A 174 18.28 7.50 17.66
CA GLY A 174 18.22 8.48 18.75
C GLY A 174 19.41 9.45 18.76
N ARG A 175 20.63 8.95 18.51
CA ARG A 175 21.82 9.81 18.40
C ARG A 175 21.75 10.76 17.21
N LEU A 176 21.28 10.28 16.06
CA LEU A 176 21.05 11.13 14.88
C LEU A 176 20.00 12.21 15.15
N ALA A 177 18.93 11.86 15.86
CA ALA A 177 17.88 12.81 16.24
C ALA A 177 18.38 13.91 17.19
N ALA A 178 19.28 13.57 18.11
CA ALA A 178 19.90 14.53 19.03
C ALA A 178 20.98 15.41 18.36
N ARG A 179 21.39 15.08 17.13
CA ARG A 179 22.48 15.74 16.40
C ARG A 179 22.02 16.09 14.98
N PRO A 180 21.25 17.17 14.79
CA PRO A 180 20.74 17.59 13.49
C PRO A 180 21.85 17.82 12.44
N ASP A 181 23.06 18.19 12.90
CA ASP A 181 24.27 18.28 12.09
C ASP A 181 24.62 16.94 11.42
N LEU A 182 24.43 15.81 12.12
CA LEU A 182 24.67 14.48 11.56
C LEU A 182 23.55 14.03 10.62
N ALA A 183 22.32 14.53 10.79
CA ALA A 183 21.22 14.23 9.88
C ALA A 183 21.47 14.79 8.46
N SER A 184 22.18 15.91 8.35
CA SER A 184 22.58 16.49 7.05
C SER A 184 23.51 15.59 6.25
N ALA A 185 24.31 14.73 6.92
CA ALA A 185 25.17 13.75 6.27
C ALA A 185 24.40 12.58 5.62
N LEU A 186 23.15 12.32 6.05
CA LEU A 186 22.31 11.25 5.50
C LEU A 186 21.49 11.69 4.29
N VAL A 187 21.39 12.99 4.03
CA VAL A 187 20.55 13.60 2.97
C VAL A 187 21.41 14.15 1.82
N ARG A 188 22.73 13.94 1.84
CA ARG A 188 23.58 14.27 0.69
C ARG A 188 23.28 13.30 -0.45
N VAL A 189 22.40 13.74 -1.35
CA VAL A 189 22.17 13.19 -2.69
C VAL A 189 23.06 13.95 -3.67
#